data_AF-I4HGQ9-F1
#
_entry.id   AF-I4HGQ9-F1
#
_cell.length_a   1.000
_cell.length_b   1.000
_cell.length_c   1.000
_cell.angle_alpha   90.00
_cell.angle_beta   90.00
_cell.angle_gamma   90.00
#
_symmetry.space_group_name_H-M   'P 1'
#
loop_
_entity.id
_entity.type
_entity.pdbx_description
1 polymer ?
#
loop_
_entity_poly.entity_id
_entity_poly.type
_entity_poly.pdbx_seq_one_letter_code
_entity_poly.pdbx_strand_id
1 'polypeptide(L)' 'MILGQEIIHNFANKHSKIMDYQNLLDEQFKRRFGVYKQTYRKMVESVKSVEAELIQYLKGDRNLNYL' A
#
# COMPACT_ATOMS: atom_id res chain seq x y z
N MET A 1 -5.83 3.13 14.18
CA MET A 1 -4.84 3.42 13.12
C MET A 1 -4.33 4.84 13.36
N ILE A 2 -3.01 5.05 13.47
CA ILE A 2 -2.47 6.40 13.69
C ILE A 2 -2.71 7.20 12.40
N LEU A 3 -3.13 8.47 12.48
CA LEU A 3 -3.48 9.32 11.34
C LEU A 3 -2.46 9.27 10.18
N GLY A 4 -1.17 9.14 10.50
CA GLY A 4 -0.10 8.98 9.51
C GLY A 4 -0.15 7.69 8.69
N GLN A 5 -0.54 6.56 9.30
CA GLN A 5 -0.72 5.28 8.59
C GLN A 5 -1.94 5.31 7.67
N GLU A 6 -3.03 5.97 8.07
CA GLU A 6 -4.20 6.18 7.21
C GLU A 6 -3.88 7.00 5.96
N ILE A 7 -3.09 8.07 6.11
CA ILE A 7 -2.66 8.91 4.98
C ILE A 7 -1.79 8.09 4.03
N ILE A 8 -0.82 7.33 4.53
CA ILE A 8 0.06 6.49 3.72
C ILE A 8 -0.73 5.38 3.01
N HIS A 9 -1.67 4.73 3.71
CA HIS A 9 -2.51 3.68 3.16
C HIS A 9 -3.41 4.20 2.03
N ASN A 10 -4.10 5.31 2.26
CA ASN A 10 -4.95 5.95 1.25
C ASN A 10 -4.14 6.45 0.05
N PHE A 11 -2.95 7.00 0.30
CA PHE A 11 -2.03 7.42 -0.75
C PHE A 11 -1.57 6.24 -1.60
N ALA A 12 -1.07 5.16 -0.99
CA ALA A 12 -0.60 3.98 -1.71
C ALA A 12 -1.73 3.31 -2.52
N ASN A 13 -2.94 3.18 -1.97
CA ASN A 13 -4.05 2.54 -2.67
C ASN A 13 -4.64 3.39 -3.80
N LYS A 14 -4.80 4.71 -3.64
CA LYS A 14 -5.31 5.56 -4.73
C LYS A 14 -4.25 5.82 -5.80
N HIS A 15 -3.00 6.06 -5.40
CA HIS A 15 -1.96 6.42 -6.36
C HIS A 15 -1.30 5.20 -7.02
N SER A 16 -1.34 3.98 -6.46
CA SER A 16 -0.79 2.80 -7.15
C SER A 16 -1.47 2.47 -8.44
N LYS A 17 -2.79 2.57 -8.49
CA LYS A 17 -3.51 2.43 -9.75
C LYS A 17 -3.00 3.44 -10.77
N ILE A 18 -3.00 4.73 -10.42
CA ILE A 18 -2.59 5.79 -11.35
C ILE A 18 -1.13 5.65 -11.79
N MET A 19 -0.23 5.29 -10.87
CA MET A 19 1.21 5.17 -11.10
C MET A 19 1.59 3.91 -11.88
N ASP A 20 0.92 2.78 -11.63
CA ASP A 20 1.13 1.52 -12.35
C ASP A 20 0.52 1.55 -13.76
N TYR A 21 -0.64 2.21 -13.95
CA TYR A 21 -1.29 2.32 -15.27
C TYR A 21 -0.50 3.18 -16.28
N GLN A 22 0.40 4.06 -15.82
CA GLN A 22 1.08 5.00 -16.71
C GLN A 22 2.32 4.44 -17.42
N ASN A 23 2.70 3.18 -17.16
CA ASN A 23 3.80 2.46 -17.83
C ASN A 23 5.08 3.32 -18.03
N LEU A 24 5.37 4.20 -17.08
CA LEU A 24 6.46 5.18 -17.18
C LEU A 24 7.81 4.47 -17.00
N LEU A 25 8.82 4.94 -17.74
CA LEU A 25 10.22 4.60 -17.47
C LEU A 25 10.67 5.21 -16.14
N ASP A 26 11.71 4.64 -15.52
CA ASP A 26 12.17 5.06 -14.18
C ASP A 26 12.51 6.56 -14.10
N GLU A 27 13.14 7.10 -15.13
CA GLU A 27 13.46 8.52 -15.23
C GLU A 27 12.21 9.41 -15.33
N GLN A 28 11.22 9.00 -16.11
CA GLN A 28 9.96 9.72 -16.24
C GLN A 28 9.15 9.66 -14.93
N PHE A 29 9.17 8.51 -14.28
CA PHE A 29 8.54 8.30 -12.97
C PHE A 29 9.17 9.22 -11.92
N LYS A 30 10.50 9.25 -11.82
CA LYS A 30 11.24 10.12 -10.90
C LYS A 30 10.97 11.60 -11.15
N ARG A 31 10.97 12.04 -12.42
CA ARG A 31 10.67 13.44 -12.77
C ARG A 31 9.24 13.85 -12.40
N ARG A 32 8.28 12.95 -12.58
CA ARG A 32 6.87 13.26 -12.33
C ARG A 32 6.50 13.22 -10.86
N PHE A 33 7.07 12.28 -10.11
CA PHE A 33 6.64 11.98 -8.74
C PHE A 33 7.69 12.28 -7.67
N GLY A 34 8.91 12.69 -8.07
CA GLY A 34 9.99 13.03 -7.14
C GLY A 34 10.59 11.85 -6.38
N VAL A 35 10.16 10.61 -6.68
CA VAL A 35 10.61 9.40 -6.00
C VAL A 35 11.06 8.34 -7.01
N TYR A 36 12.01 7.50 -6.63
CA TYR A 36 12.42 6.36 -7.45
C TYR A 36 11.32 5.29 -7.49
N LYS A 37 11.06 4.73 -8.68
CA LYS A 37 10.03 3.70 -8.91
C LYS A 37 10.22 2.48 -8.00
N GLN A 38 11.46 2.08 -7.73
CA GLN A 38 11.76 0.98 -6.80
C GLN A 38 11.38 1.31 -5.36
N THR A 39 11.63 2.55 -4.91
CA THR A 39 11.27 2.98 -3.54
C THR A 39 9.75 3.00 -3.39
N TYR A 40 9.06 3.48 -4.41
CA TYR A 40 7.61 3.44 -4.50
C TYR A 40 7.04 2.02 -4.39
N ARG A 41 7.59 1.05 -5.15
CA ARG A 41 7.14 -0.35 -5.09
C ARG A 41 7.24 -0.94 -3.68
N LYS A 42 8.38 -0.73 -3.01
CA LYS A 42 8.57 -1.20 -1.62
C LYS A 42 7.55 -0.60 -0.65
N MET A 43 7.20 0.67 -0.81
CA MET A 43 6.16 1.31 0.01
C MET A 43 4.80 0.65 -0.22
N VAL A 44 4.41 0.42 -1.48
CA VAL A 44 3.13 -0.23 -1.81
C VAL A 44 3.07 -1.66 -1.27
N GLU A 45 4.14 -2.43 -1.42
CA GLU A 45 4.25 -3.79 -0.88
C GLU A 45 4.12 -3.79 0.66
N SER A 46 4.78 -2.84 1.34
CA SER A 46 4.68 -2.71 2.80
C SER A 46 3.25 -2.40 3.24
N VAL A 47 2.54 -1.51 2.54
CA VAL A 47 1.13 -1.19 2.86
C VAL A 47 0.24 -2.42 2.68
N LYS A 48 0.43 -3.19 1.60
CA LYS A 48 -0.32 -4.44 1.36
C LYS A 48 -0.04 -5.50 2.41
N SER A 49 1.20 -5.60 2.91
CA SER A 49 1.55 -6.54 3.99
C SER A 49 0.79 -6.21 5.28
N VAL A 50 0.75 -4.92 5.65
CA VAL A 50 0.01 -4.46 6.83
C VAL A 50 -1.49 -4.73 6.69
N GLU A 51 -2.04 -4.49 5.49
CA GLU A 51 -3.45 -4.80 5.20
C GLU A 51 -3.75 -6.30 5.31
N ALA A 52 -2.84 -7.16 4.81
CA ALA A 52 -2.97 -8.61 4.92
C ALA A 52 -2.92 -9.11 6.38
N GLU A 53 -2.00 -8.57 7.19
CA GLU A 53 -1.90 -8.86 8.62
C GLU A 53 -3.17 -8.45 9.38
N LEU A 54 -3.71 -7.26 9.08
CA LEU A 54 -4.96 -6.77 9.67
C LEU A 54 -6.15 -7.67 9.31
N ILE A 55 -6.25 -8.10 8.05
CA ILE A 55 -7.31 -9.01 7.60
C ILE A 55 -7.18 -10.38 8.28
N GLN A 56 -5.95 -10.88 8.47
CA GLN A 56 -5.71 -12.14 9.16
C GLN A 56 -6.11 -12.05 10.64
N TYR A 57 -5.75 -10.96 11.32
CA TYR A 57 -6.16 -10.68 12.70
C TYR A 57 -7.69 -10.67 12.84
N LEU A 58 -8.39 -9.91 11.99
CA LEU A 58 -9.86 -9.84 11.99
C LEU A 58 -10.54 -11.16 11.59
N LYS A 59 -9.86 -12.03 10.84
CA LYS A 59 -10.35 -13.39 10.53
C LYS A 59 -10.13 -14.35 11.70
N GLY A 60 -9.05 -14.20 12.46
CA GLY A 60 -8.76 -14.97 13.68
C GLY A 60 -9.81 -14.75 14.77
N ASP A 61 -10.20 -13.50 15.02
CA ASP A 61 -11.22 -13.16 16.04
C ASP A 61 -12.62 -13.71 15.71
N ARG A 62 -12.96 -13.87 14.42
CA ARG A 62 -14.25 -14.45 14.01
C ARG A 62 -14.33 -15.97 14.22
N ASN A 63 -13.21 -16.66 14.42
CA ASN A 63 -13.15 -18.11 14.58
C ASN A 63 -13.21 -18.57 16.05
N LEU A 64 -13.26 -17.64 17.01
CA LEU A 64 -13.38 -17.92 18.45
C LEU A 64 -14.81 -17.87 18.99
N ASN A 65 -15.81 -17.55 18.16
CA ASN A 65 -17.23 -17.48 18.57
C ASN A 65 -18.01 -18.80 18.36
N TYR A 66 -17.34 -19.95 18.24
CA TYR A 66 -17.97 -21.27 18.07
C TYR A 66 -17.37 -22.36 18.97
N LEU A 67 -17.12 -22.04 20.26
CA LEU A 67 -16.82 -23.03 21.30
C LEU A 67 -17.61 -22.72 22.57
#